data_AF-A0A816M2T8-F1
#
_entry.id   AF-A0A816M2T8-F1
#
_cell.length_a   1.000
_cell.length_b   1.000
_cell.length_c   1.000
_cell.angle_alpha   90.00
_cell.angle_beta   90.00
_cell.angle_gamma   90.00
#
_symmetry.space_group_name_H-M   'P 1'
#
loop_
_entity.id
_entity.type
_entity.pdbx_description
1 polymer ?
#
loop_
_entity_poly.entity_id
_entity_poly.type
_entity_poly.pdbx_seq_one_letter_code
_entity_poly.pdbx_strand_id
1 'polypeptide(L)'
;MSFSTACCFQIILFLYEYLAWQVEIKNYTTHGHHRDLFGQNAYFLIIQINSLPHLAAAYVYYHRIKWAMILYMPYLMIFTTGQIFTWWLPYFFEKGLWYMDENGEKLAQYKQYHANHHRILPRFKDHAIIPDTEHTILFVLTSITLLLTIRTTIKSKAVKFKLK
;
A
#
# COMPACT_ATOMS: atom_id res chain seq x y z
N MET A 1 6.46 -28.03 -1.16
CA MET A 1 6.90 -26.62 -1.32
C MET A 1 6.94 -26.00 0.08
N SER A 2 7.91 -25.13 0.40
CA SER A 2 7.94 -24.49 1.73
C SER A 2 7.29 -23.10 1.65
N PHE A 3 6.46 -22.80 2.64
CA PHE A 3 5.89 -21.47 2.82
C PHE A 3 7.03 -20.47 3.10
N SER A 4 7.25 -19.51 2.19
CA SER A 4 8.33 -18.55 2.32
C SER A 4 7.90 -17.34 3.14
N THR A 5 8.85 -16.64 3.77
CA THR A 5 8.56 -15.37 4.47
C THR A 5 7.94 -14.34 3.54
N ALA A 6 8.35 -14.29 2.26
CA ALA A 6 7.73 -13.42 1.27
C ALA A 6 6.24 -13.77 1.06
N CYS A 7 5.90 -15.06 0.93
CA CYS A 7 4.50 -15.50 0.84
C CYS A 7 3.69 -15.07 2.06
N CYS A 8 4.24 -15.23 3.27
CA CYS A 8 3.59 -14.79 4.50
C CYS A 8 3.28 -13.28 4.49
N PHE A 9 4.25 -12.45 4.12
CA PHE A 9 4.09 -11.01 4.08
C PHE A 9 3.11 -10.55 2.99
N GLN A 10 3.02 -11.26 1.86
CA GLN A 10 1.98 -11.00 0.86
C GLN A 10 0.58 -11.26 1.42
N ILE A 11 0.39 -12.33 2.20
CA ILE A 11 -0.91 -12.61 2.85
C ILE A 11 -1.22 -11.56 3.92
N ILE A 12 -0.23 -11.18 4.73
CA ILE A 12 -0.40 -10.12 5.74
C ILE A 12 -0.81 -8.81 5.06
N LEU A 13 -0.17 -8.44 3.96
CA LEU A 13 -0.46 -7.20 3.25
C LEU A 13 -1.85 -7.24 2.60
N PHE A 14 -2.23 -8.36 1.96
CA PHE A 14 -3.58 -8.60 1.47
C PHE A 14 -4.62 -8.43 2.58
N LEU A 15 -4.44 -9.10 3.72
CA LEU A 15 -5.37 -9.03 4.84
C LEU A 15 -5.44 -7.62 5.40
N TYR A 16 -4.29 -6.96 5.55
CA TYR A 16 -4.24 -5.60 6.08
C TYR A 16 -4.99 -4.62 5.18
N GLU A 17 -4.72 -4.58 3.88
CA GLU A 17 -5.43 -3.69 2.96
C GLU A 17 -6.90 -4.05 2.85
N TYR A 18 -7.22 -5.33 2.70
CA TYR A 18 -8.60 -5.77 2.57
C TYR A 18 -9.40 -5.40 3.82
N LEU A 19 -8.87 -5.62 5.03
CA LEU A 19 -9.55 -5.29 6.27
C LEU A 19 -9.56 -3.79 6.54
N ALA A 20 -8.43 -3.09 6.40
CA ALA A 20 -8.37 -1.64 6.62
C ALA A 20 -9.29 -0.89 5.64
N TRP A 21 -9.50 -1.41 4.43
CA TRP A 21 -10.36 -0.76 3.45
C TRP A 21 -11.80 -1.28 3.50
N GLN A 22 -12.09 -2.50 3.95
CA GLN A 22 -13.50 -2.94 4.07
C GLN A 22 -14.11 -2.55 5.41
N VAL A 23 -13.32 -2.58 6.48
CA VAL A 23 -13.77 -2.24 7.82
C VAL A 23 -13.61 -0.75 7.99
N GLU A 24 -14.73 -0.04 7.93
CA GLU A 24 -14.78 1.38 8.23
C GLU A 24 -14.55 1.60 9.73
N ILE A 25 -13.27 1.58 10.12
CA ILE A 25 -12.87 1.92 11.48
C ILE A 25 -12.87 3.44 11.56
N LYS A 26 -13.92 3.98 12.19
CA LYS A 26 -14.10 5.42 12.40
C LYS A 26 -12.79 6.05 12.89
N ASN A 27 -12.37 7.14 12.23
CA ASN A 27 -11.13 7.89 12.52
C ASN A 27 -9.82 7.15 12.21
N TYR A 28 -9.85 5.92 11.70
CA TYR A 28 -8.64 5.17 11.33
C TYR A 28 -8.44 5.08 9.83
N THR A 29 -9.53 5.16 9.04
CA THR A 29 -9.49 4.94 7.60
C THR A 29 -10.06 6.13 6.84
N THR A 30 -9.52 6.41 5.66
CA THR A 30 -9.89 7.56 4.82
C THR A 30 -11.02 7.26 3.84
N HIS A 31 -11.57 6.06 3.93
CA HIS A 31 -12.24 5.43 2.80
C HIS A 31 -13.75 5.62 2.74
N GLY A 32 -14.38 6.05 3.85
CA GLY A 32 -15.79 6.47 3.85
C GLY A 32 -16.06 7.55 2.78
N HIS A 33 -15.12 8.49 2.63
CA HIS A 33 -15.23 9.53 1.61
C HIS A 33 -15.14 8.98 0.17
N HIS A 34 -14.27 7.99 -0.08
CA HIS A 34 -14.20 7.35 -1.41
C HIS A 34 -15.49 6.60 -1.75
N ARG A 35 -16.12 5.95 -0.77
CA ARG A 35 -17.42 5.31 -0.95
C ARG A 35 -18.50 6.35 -1.29
N ASP A 36 -18.49 7.51 -0.63
CA ASP A 36 -19.45 8.58 -0.89
C ASP A 36 -19.25 9.21 -2.28
N LEU A 37 -18.00 9.38 -2.73
CA LEU A 37 -17.68 9.96 -4.04
C LEU A 37 -17.94 9.02 -5.22
N PHE A 38 -17.54 7.75 -5.11
CA PHE A 38 -17.54 6.82 -6.25
C PHE A 38 -18.68 5.80 -6.19
N GLY A 39 -19.40 5.72 -5.07
CA GLY A 39 -20.41 4.70 -4.80
C GLY A 39 -19.82 3.34 -4.41
N GLN A 40 -20.66 2.48 -3.82
CA GLN A 40 -20.25 1.20 -3.23
C GLN A 40 -19.52 0.27 -4.22
N ASN A 41 -19.98 0.20 -5.48
CA ASN A 41 -19.42 -0.72 -6.47
C ASN A 41 -18.01 -0.33 -6.90
N ALA A 42 -17.79 0.95 -7.21
CA ALA A 42 -16.46 1.44 -7.60
C ALA A 42 -15.49 1.40 -6.42
N TYR A 43 -15.97 1.73 -5.22
CA TYR A 43 -15.20 1.58 -4.00
C TYR A 43 -14.75 0.14 -3.77
N PHE A 44 -15.67 -0.83 -3.89
CA PHE A 44 -15.32 -2.25 -3.78
C PHE A 44 -14.28 -2.66 -4.82
N LEU A 45 -14.42 -2.23 -6.07
CA LEU A 45 -13.45 -2.49 -7.13
C LEU A 45 -12.07 -1.93 -6.80
N ILE A 46 -11.99 -0.71 -6.27
CA ILE A 46 -10.73 -0.09 -5.82
C ILE A 46 -10.06 -0.97 -4.76
N ILE A 47 -10.81 -1.48 -3.79
CA ILE A 47 -10.27 -2.38 -2.76
C ILE A 47 -9.70 -3.66 -3.38
N GLN A 48 -10.43 -4.25 -4.33
CA GLN A 48 -9.98 -5.47 -5.01
C GLN A 48 -8.70 -5.22 -5.83
N ILE A 49 -8.62 -4.09 -6.54
CA ILE A 49 -7.46 -3.71 -7.35
C ILE A 49 -6.21 -3.52 -6.48
N ASN A 50 -6.36 -3.02 -5.24
CA ASN A 50 -5.23 -2.86 -4.33
C ASN A 50 -4.87 -4.18 -3.64
N SER A 51 -5.85 -4.91 -3.10
CA SER A 51 -5.58 -6.09 -2.27
C SER A 51 -5.32 -7.39 -3.04
N LEU A 52 -6.07 -7.70 -4.12
CA LEU A 52 -5.94 -9.00 -4.82
C LEU A 52 -4.56 -9.26 -5.45
N PRO A 53 -3.80 -8.27 -5.96
CA PRO A 53 -2.44 -8.49 -6.41
C PRO A 53 -1.55 -9.15 -5.35
N HIS A 54 -1.73 -8.82 -4.08
CA HIS A 54 -1.00 -9.45 -2.96
C HIS A 54 -1.37 -10.91 -2.79
N LEU A 55 -2.64 -11.26 -2.87
CA LEU A 55 -3.09 -12.66 -2.80
C LEU A 55 -2.57 -13.48 -3.99
N ALA A 56 -2.64 -12.93 -5.20
CA ALA A 56 -2.08 -13.56 -6.40
C ALA A 56 -0.56 -13.72 -6.28
N ALA A 57 0.14 -12.72 -5.72
CA ALA A 57 1.55 -12.80 -5.44
C ALA A 57 1.85 -13.91 -4.43
N ALA A 58 1.12 -14.02 -3.33
CA ALA A 58 1.31 -15.09 -2.34
C ALA A 58 1.30 -16.48 -3.00
N TYR A 59 0.32 -16.74 -3.88
CA TYR A 59 0.26 -17.97 -4.67
C TYR A 59 1.50 -18.16 -5.55
N VAL A 60 1.88 -17.14 -6.31
CA VAL A 60 3.09 -17.14 -7.16
C VAL A 60 4.36 -17.44 -6.35
N TYR A 61 4.48 -16.85 -5.14
CA TYR A 61 5.61 -17.04 -4.24
C TYR A 61 5.64 -18.44 -3.61
N TYR A 62 4.47 -19.00 -3.28
CA TYR A 62 4.34 -20.38 -2.81
C TYR A 62 4.79 -21.39 -3.87
N HIS A 63 4.36 -21.19 -5.12
CA HIS A 63 4.68 -22.07 -6.25
C HIS A 63 6.03 -21.79 -6.93
N ARG A 64 6.74 -20.74 -6.51
CA ARG A 64 8.03 -20.32 -7.06
C ARG A 64 8.01 -20.02 -8.57
N ILE A 65 6.93 -19.41 -9.06
CA ILE A 65 6.75 -19.05 -10.47
C ILE A 65 7.56 -17.79 -10.79
N LYS A 66 8.83 -17.96 -11.17
CA LYS A 66 9.83 -16.87 -11.23
C LYS A 66 9.43 -15.68 -12.11
N TRP A 67 8.88 -15.91 -13.30
CA TRP A 67 8.50 -14.81 -14.19
C TRP A 67 7.36 -13.97 -13.61
N ALA A 68 6.38 -14.61 -12.96
CA ALA A 68 5.27 -13.91 -12.32
C ALA A 68 5.71 -13.13 -11.08
N MET A 69 6.70 -13.63 -10.33
CA MET A 69 7.35 -12.87 -9.25
C MET A 69 7.97 -11.57 -9.78
N ILE A 70 8.61 -11.64 -10.95
CA ILE A 70 9.24 -10.47 -11.60
C ILE A 70 8.19 -9.46 -12.03
N LEU A 71 7.09 -9.90 -12.64
CA LEU A 71 5.99 -9.01 -13.05
C LEU A 71 5.30 -8.31 -11.88
N TYR A 72 5.35 -8.90 -10.69
CA TYR A 72 4.79 -8.30 -9.48
C TYR A 72 5.68 -7.17 -8.91
N MET A 73 6.98 -7.15 -9.22
CA MET A 73 7.89 -6.11 -8.70
C MET A 73 7.52 -4.68 -9.16
N PRO A 74 7.22 -4.41 -10.45
CA PRO A 74 6.77 -3.08 -10.88
C PRO A 74 5.54 -2.57 -10.12
N TYR A 75 4.54 -3.44 -9.89
CA TYR A 75 3.37 -3.09 -9.09
C TYR A 75 3.77 -2.62 -7.70
N LEU A 76 4.58 -3.42 -6.99
CA LEU A 76 5.00 -3.10 -5.63
C LEU A 76 5.89 -1.85 -5.57
N MET A 77 6.72 -1.62 -6.58
CA MET A 77 7.53 -0.40 -6.71
C MET A 77 6.66 0.84 -6.92
N ILE A 78 5.69 0.80 -7.84
CA ILE A 78 4.76 1.91 -8.10
C ILE A 78 3.97 2.20 -6.82
N PHE A 79 3.44 1.17 -6.16
CA PHE A 79 2.66 1.31 -4.94
C PHE A 79 3.48 1.94 -3.80
N THR A 80 4.70 1.45 -3.57
CA THR A 80 5.60 2.00 -2.55
C THR A 80 5.99 3.45 -2.87
N THR A 81 6.28 3.74 -4.14
CA THR A 81 6.62 5.09 -4.60
C THR A 81 5.44 6.05 -4.40
N GLY A 82 4.23 5.62 -4.72
CA GLY A 82 3.00 6.39 -4.47
C GLY A 82 2.86 6.75 -3.00
N GLN A 83 3.04 5.80 -2.09
CA GLN A 83 3.03 6.09 -0.65
C GLN A 83 4.11 7.09 -0.22
N ILE A 84 5.32 7.00 -0.79
CA ILE A 84 6.39 7.97 -0.52
C ILE A 84 5.96 9.37 -0.95
N PHE A 85 5.50 9.55 -2.19
CA PHE A 85 5.13 10.86 -2.72
C PHE A 85 3.88 11.45 -2.05
N THR A 86 2.95 10.62 -1.61
CA THR A 86 1.69 11.07 -0.98
C THR A 86 1.85 11.31 0.51
N TRP A 87 2.65 10.55 1.24
CA TRP A 87 2.66 10.58 2.71
C TRP A 87 4.00 10.96 3.30
N TRP A 88 5.08 10.31 2.86
CA TRP A 88 6.38 10.41 3.55
C TRP A 88 7.23 11.58 3.10
N LEU A 89 7.25 11.87 1.80
CA LEU A 89 7.90 13.06 1.26
C LEU A 89 7.23 14.34 1.83
N PRO A 90 5.89 14.44 1.89
CA PRO A 90 5.21 15.57 2.51
C PRO A 90 5.52 15.71 4.01
N TYR A 91 5.62 14.58 4.71
CA TYR A 91 5.91 14.53 6.14
C TYR A 91 7.32 14.97 6.52
N PHE A 92 8.34 14.62 5.72
CA PHE A 92 9.72 14.96 6.05
C PHE A 92 10.22 16.26 5.41
N PHE A 93 9.66 16.65 4.27
CA PHE A 93 10.22 17.71 3.42
C PHE A 93 9.21 18.76 2.97
N GLU A 94 7.93 18.68 3.36
CA GLU A 94 6.86 19.56 2.87
C GLU A 94 6.81 19.63 1.33
N LYS A 95 7.09 18.49 0.67
CA LYS A 95 7.08 18.30 -0.78
C LYS A 95 6.31 17.06 -1.14
N GLY A 96 5.74 16.98 -2.33
CA GLY A 96 5.01 15.81 -2.81
C GLY A 96 3.58 16.15 -3.17
N LEU A 97 2.71 15.14 -3.25
CA LEU A 97 1.42 15.23 -3.93
C LEU A 97 0.52 16.37 -3.41
N TRP A 98 0.52 16.60 -2.09
CA TRP A 98 -0.28 17.61 -1.41
C TRP A 98 0.21 19.05 -1.56
N TYR A 99 1.41 19.24 -2.14
CA TYR A 99 2.06 20.54 -2.34
C TYR A 99 2.29 20.85 -3.83
N MET A 100 1.66 20.10 -4.74
CA MET A 100 1.87 20.26 -6.20
C MET A 100 0.98 21.32 -6.84
N ASP A 101 -0.01 21.85 -6.13
CA ASP A 101 -0.94 22.85 -6.65
C ASP A 101 -0.57 24.26 -6.21
N GLU A 102 -0.68 25.21 -7.15
CA GLU A 102 -0.27 26.61 -6.94
C GLU A 102 -1.18 27.33 -5.93
N ASN A 103 -2.44 26.91 -5.83
CA ASN A 103 -3.47 27.57 -5.01
C ASN A 103 -3.57 26.99 -3.58
N GLY A 104 -2.89 25.89 -3.27
CA GLY A 104 -2.92 25.22 -1.96
C GLY A 104 -4.26 24.54 -1.60
N GLU A 105 -5.15 24.36 -2.58
CA GLU A 105 -6.42 23.65 -2.45
C GLU A 105 -6.23 22.19 -2.01
N LYS A 106 -5.23 21.47 -2.55
CA LYS A 106 -4.97 20.08 -2.14
C LYS A 106 -4.55 19.99 -0.69
N LEU A 107 -3.73 20.94 -0.24
CA LEU A 107 -3.30 21.00 1.15
C LEU A 107 -4.48 21.33 2.08
N ALA A 108 -5.37 22.24 1.66
CA ALA A 108 -6.58 22.56 2.41
C ALA A 108 -7.53 21.36 2.50
N GLN A 109 -7.75 20.67 1.38
CA GLN A 109 -8.51 19.41 1.31
C GLN A 109 -7.92 18.37 2.26
N TYR A 110 -6.61 18.13 2.19
CA TYR A 110 -5.94 17.22 3.11
C TYR A 110 -6.23 17.57 4.58
N LYS A 111 -6.08 18.84 4.97
CA LYS A 111 -6.30 19.28 6.35
C LYS A 111 -7.73 19.00 6.79
N GLN A 112 -8.71 19.20 5.91
CA GLN A 112 -10.11 18.92 6.18
C GLN A 112 -10.39 17.42 6.28
N TYR A 113 -9.95 16.63 5.29
CA TYR A 113 -10.21 15.20 5.24
C TYR A 113 -9.51 14.42 6.34
N HIS A 114 -8.29 14.84 6.69
CA HIS A 114 -7.46 14.15 7.67
C HIS A 114 -7.48 14.77 9.06
N ALA A 115 -8.33 15.78 9.33
CA ALA A 115 -8.37 16.46 10.63
C ALA A 115 -8.49 15.48 11.80
N ASN A 116 -9.38 14.48 11.66
CA ASN A 116 -9.77 13.57 12.72
C ASN A 116 -9.12 12.18 12.63
N HIS A 117 -8.21 11.94 11.68
CA HIS A 117 -7.56 10.64 11.57
C HIS A 117 -6.53 10.44 12.66
N HIS A 118 -6.51 9.22 13.21
CA HIS A 118 -5.55 8.81 14.21
C HIS A 118 -4.15 8.73 13.61
N ARG A 119 -3.17 9.33 14.30
CA ARG A 119 -1.76 9.39 13.88
C ARG A 119 -0.90 8.81 14.99
N ILE A 120 -0.03 7.87 14.64
CA ILE A 120 0.98 7.32 15.57
C ILE A 120 2.29 8.08 15.52
N LEU A 121 2.56 8.77 14.40
CA LEU A 121 3.78 9.55 14.23
C LEU A 121 3.64 10.90 14.93
N PRO A 122 4.71 11.39 15.58
CA PRO A 122 4.69 12.70 16.20
C PRO A 122 4.59 13.79 15.13
N ARG A 123 4.02 14.93 15.50
CA ARG A 123 4.15 16.12 14.66
C ARG A 123 5.58 16.65 14.75
N PHE A 124 6.28 16.74 13.62
CA PHE A 124 7.55 17.42 13.54
C PHE A 124 7.33 18.89 13.15
N LYS A 125 7.70 19.82 14.04
CA LYS A 125 7.53 21.27 13.83
C LYS A 125 6.08 21.61 13.47
N ASP A 126 5.88 22.43 12.45
CA ASP A 126 4.57 22.87 11.97
C ASP A 126 4.06 22.07 10.77
N HIS A 127 4.72 20.96 10.39
CA HIS A 127 4.36 20.18 9.21
C HIS A 127 2.85 19.89 9.18
N ALA A 128 2.24 20.24 8.04
CA ALA A 128 0.81 20.11 7.84
C ALA A 128 0.41 18.65 7.60
N ILE A 129 1.22 17.89 6.87
CA ILE A 129 0.95 16.50 6.52
C ILE A 129 1.61 15.56 7.53
N ILE A 130 0.80 14.75 8.19
CA ILE A 130 1.25 13.64 9.02
C ILE A 130 0.51 12.39 8.53
N PRO A 131 1.23 11.33 8.10
CA PRO A 131 0.60 10.08 7.72
C PRO A 131 -0.26 9.57 8.89
N ASP A 132 -1.50 9.21 8.60
CA ASP A 132 -2.31 8.52 9.59
C ASP A 132 -1.74 7.13 9.88
N THR A 133 -2.36 6.45 10.84
CA THR A 133 -1.91 5.14 11.30
C THR A 133 -2.03 4.10 10.20
N GLU A 134 -3.07 4.20 9.37
CA GLU A 134 -3.28 3.27 8.26
C GLU A 134 -2.08 3.30 7.30
N HIS A 135 -1.75 4.49 6.81
CA HIS A 135 -0.69 4.71 5.84
C HIS A 135 0.71 4.51 6.44
N THR A 136 0.86 4.74 7.75
CA THR A 136 2.13 4.44 8.44
C THR A 136 2.40 2.94 8.47
N ILE A 137 1.42 2.13 8.90
CA ILE A 137 1.57 0.67 8.96
C ILE A 137 1.69 0.09 7.55
N LEU A 138 0.87 0.56 6.61
CA LEU A 138 0.89 0.10 5.22
C LEU A 138 2.28 0.30 4.59
N PHE A 139 2.92 1.44 4.82
CA PHE A 139 4.24 1.72 4.27
C PHE A 139 5.33 0.78 4.82
N VAL A 140 5.28 0.49 6.12
CA VAL A 140 6.23 -0.45 6.74
C VAL A 140 6.03 -1.85 6.17
N LEU A 141 4.79 -2.33 6.10
CA LEU A 141 4.46 -3.65 5.55
C LEU A 141 4.88 -3.79 4.09
N THR A 142 4.57 -2.78 3.26
CA THR A 142 4.91 -2.77 1.83
C THR A 142 6.42 -2.70 1.60
N SER A 143 7.15 -1.90 2.38
CA SER A 143 8.61 -1.82 2.32
C SER A 143 9.29 -3.15 2.66
N ILE A 144 8.86 -3.82 3.74
CA ILE A 144 9.39 -5.14 4.11
C ILE A 144 9.04 -6.16 3.03
N THR A 145 7.80 -6.13 2.53
CA THR A 145 7.34 -7.01 1.45
C THR A 145 8.18 -6.83 0.18
N LEU A 146 8.56 -5.60 -0.16
CA LEU A 146 9.41 -5.30 -1.32
C LEU A 146 10.81 -5.89 -1.18
N LEU A 147 11.44 -5.69 -0.01
CA LEU A 147 12.77 -6.26 0.26
C LEU A 147 12.75 -7.79 0.22
N LEU A 148 11.72 -8.42 0.79
CA LEU A 148 11.54 -9.87 0.78
C LEU A 148 11.25 -10.41 -0.62
N THR A 149 10.45 -9.69 -1.41
CA THR A 149 10.13 -9.98 -2.80
C THR A 149 11.39 -9.98 -3.66
N ILE A 150 12.21 -8.92 -3.58
CA ILE A 150 13.49 -8.81 -4.29
C ILE A 150 14.41 -9.97 -3.90
N ARG A 151 14.63 -10.17 -2.59
CA ARG A 151 15.49 -11.25 -2.07
C ARG A 151 15.05 -12.63 -2.55
N THR A 152 13.75 -12.91 -2.51
CA THR A 152 13.20 -14.22 -2.89
C THR A 152 13.29 -14.43 -4.40
N THR A 153 13.02 -13.40 -5.20
CA THR A 153 13.11 -13.47 -6.66
C THR A 153 14.53 -13.73 -7.13
N ILE A 154 15.53 -13.07 -6.52
CA ILE A 154 16.96 -13.31 -6.81
C ILE A 154 17.36 -14.75 -6.47
N LYS A 155 16.94 -15.27 -5.30
CA LYS A 155 17.28 -16.63 -4.85
C LYS A 155 16.50 -17.73 -5.55
N SER A 156 15.38 -17.41 -6.19
CA SER A 156 14.54 -18.42 -6.84
C SER A 156 15.22 -18.99 -8.08
N LYS A 157 15.46 -20.31 -8.08
CA LYS A 157 15.84 -21.04 -9.29
C LYS A 157 14.60 -21.18 -10.18
N ALA A 158 14.77 -21.02 -11.49
CA ALA A 158 13.67 -21.18 -12.42
C ALA A 158 13.10 -22.62 -12.32
N VAL A 159 11.85 -22.74 -11.91
CA VAL A 159 11.13 -24.02 -12.01
C VAL A 159 10.78 -24.22 -13.48
N LYS A 160 11.36 -25.23 -14.13
CA LYS A 160 10.92 -25.65 -15.46
C LYS A 160 9.52 -26.26 -15.30
N PHE A 161 8.49 -25.52 -15.72
CA PHE A 161 7.16 -26.11 -15.89
C PHE A 161 7.27 -27.16 -17.00
N LYS A 162 7.15 -28.44 -16.64
CA LYS A 162 6.87 -29.49 -17.62
C LYS A 162 5.37 -29.44 -17.86
N LEU A 163 4.96 -28.84 -18.98
CA LEU A 163 3.62 -29.09 -19.53
C LEU A 163 3.55 -30.59 -19.82
N LYS A 164 2.66 -31.28 -19.12
CA LYS A 164 2.28 -32.67 -19.43
C LYS A 164 1.12 -32.63 -20.40
#